data_AF-A0A2E0Q6N4-F1
#
_entry.id   AF-A0A2E0Q6N4-F1
#
_cell.length_a   1.000
_cell.length_b   1.000
_cell.length_c   1.000
_cell.angle_alpha   90.00
_cell.angle_beta   90.00
_cell.angle_gamma   90.00
#
_symmetry.space_group_name_H-M   'P 1'
#
loop_
_entity.id
_entity.type
_entity.pdbx_description
1 polymer ?
#
loop_
_entity_poly.entity_id
_entity_poly.type
_entity_poly.pdbx_seq_one_letter_code
_entity_poly.pdbx_strand_id
1 'polypeptide(L)'
;MMRVSLALAAVLVLSACAEPIDPDRDADLAEVEEAGPEPQITDVPEELESDGNVPSLAELQLALATCKPALTPVEAQCEATEEGTEFVCRYNLEDDTPETERETVIAADGDGYILVDIPEDCATQ
;
A
#
# COMPACT_ATOMS: atom_id res chain seq x y z
N MET A 1 4.67 -6.83 63.92
CA MET A 1 5.48 -7.98 63.49
C MET A 1 5.94 -7.72 62.07
N MET A 2 7.21 -8.01 61.82
CA MET A 2 8.02 -7.67 60.66
C MET A 2 7.96 -8.78 59.60
N ARG A 3 8.33 -8.43 58.35
CA ARG A 3 8.71 -9.27 57.17
C ARG A 3 7.66 -9.27 56.05
N VAL A 4 7.99 -9.16 54.76
CA VAL A 4 9.27 -9.08 54.02
C VAL A 4 8.93 -8.55 52.62
N SER A 5 9.80 -7.69 52.08
CA SER A 5 9.77 -7.16 50.72
C SER A 5 9.91 -8.26 49.65
N LEU A 6 9.24 -8.10 48.51
CA LEU A 6 9.72 -8.63 47.24
C LEU A 6 9.46 -7.60 46.13
N ALA A 7 10.51 -6.89 45.76
CA ALA A 7 10.55 -6.07 44.56
C ALA A 7 10.71 -7.01 43.35
N LEU A 8 9.80 -6.92 42.37
CA LEU A 8 9.97 -7.55 41.07
C LEU A 8 10.32 -6.45 40.06
N ALA A 9 11.62 -6.26 39.84
CA ALA A 9 12.15 -5.44 38.76
C ALA A 9 12.11 -6.27 37.46
N ALA A 10 11.12 -6.01 36.61
CA ALA A 10 11.08 -6.55 35.25
C ALA A 10 11.94 -5.67 34.34
N VAL A 11 13.19 -6.07 34.12
CA VAL A 11 14.04 -5.52 33.07
C VAL A 11 13.70 -6.25 31.77
N LEU A 12 12.92 -5.61 30.91
CA LEU A 12 12.69 -6.07 29.53
C LEU A 12 13.94 -5.75 28.71
N VAL A 13 14.72 -6.78 28.41
CA VAL A 13 15.84 -6.72 27.47
C VAL A 13 15.27 -6.70 26.05
N LEU A 14 15.43 -5.59 25.33
CA LEU A 14 15.18 -5.53 23.90
C LEU A 14 16.30 -6.29 23.18
N SER A 15 16.01 -7.50 22.71
CA SER A 15 16.84 -8.19 21.73
C SER A 15 16.68 -7.52 20.37
N ALA A 16 17.57 -6.57 20.08
CA ALA A 16 17.80 -6.09 18.72
C ALA A 16 18.56 -7.19 17.96
N CYS A 17 17.85 -7.95 17.13
CA CYS A 17 18.47 -8.82 16.12
C CYS A 17 18.84 -7.95 14.93
N ALA A 18 20.04 -7.36 14.94
CA ALA A 18 20.69 -6.86 13.74
C ALA A 18 21.58 -7.98 13.19
N GLU A 19 21.15 -8.63 12.11
CA GLU A 19 21.99 -9.55 11.36
C GLU A 19 23.14 -8.75 10.71
N PRO A 20 24.40 -9.22 10.78
CA PRO A 20 25.51 -8.50 10.16
C PRO A 20 25.45 -8.65 8.63
N ILE A 21 25.37 -7.51 7.95
CA ILE A 21 25.54 -7.39 6.51
C ILE A 21 26.99 -7.74 6.16
N ASP A 22 27.18 -8.78 5.35
CA ASP A 22 28.47 -9.24 4.85
C ASP A 22 28.91 -8.36 3.65
N PRO A 23 29.97 -7.54 3.78
CA PRO A 23 30.35 -6.56 2.78
C PRO A 23 31.18 -7.14 1.62
N ASP A 24 31.43 -8.45 1.59
CA ASP A 24 32.27 -9.10 0.57
C ASP A 24 31.44 -9.77 -0.54
N ARG A 25 30.11 -9.57 -0.56
CA ARG A 25 29.20 -10.24 -1.48
C ARG A 25 29.07 -9.57 -2.87
N ASP A 26 29.80 -8.48 -3.12
CA ASP A 26 29.67 -7.66 -4.34
C ASP A 26 30.81 -7.87 -5.37
N ALA A 27 31.68 -8.86 -5.18
CA ALA A 27 32.86 -9.06 -6.04
C ALA A 27 32.69 -10.09 -7.17
N ASP A 28 31.46 -10.33 -7.67
CA ASP A 28 31.24 -11.17 -8.86
C ASP A 28 30.03 -10.68 -9.67
N LEU A 29 30.16 -9.51 -10.30
CA LEU A 29 29.35 -9.13 -11.45
C LEU A 29 30.28 -8.82 -12.61
N ALA A 30 30.35 -9.81 -13.50
CA ALA A 30 31.11 -9.80 -14.73
C ALA A 30 30.81 -8.56 -15.60
N GLU A 31 31.91 -8.01 -16.14
CA GLU A 31 32.04 -7.30 -17.43
C GLU A 31 30.73 -6.94 -18.17
N VAL A 32 30.38 -5.65 -18.16
CA VAL A 32 29.32 -5.09 -19.04
C VAL A 32 29.95 -4.73 -20.38
N GLU A 33 29.75 -5.61 -21.37
CA GLU A 33 30.06 -5.36 -22.78
C GLU A 33 28.95 -4.53 -23.44
N GLU A 34 29.39 -3.56 -24.25
CA GLU A 34 28.71 -2.86 -25.35
C GLU A 34 27.56 -1.87 -25.06
N ALA A 35 27.93 -0.59 -25.19
CA ALA A 35 27.04 0.57 -25.31
C ALA A 35 26.20 0.53 -26.59
N GLY A 36 24.90 0.26 -26.46
CA GLY A 36 23.89 0.57 -27.47
C GLY A 36 23.40 2.03 -27.34
N PRO A 37 22.97 2.68 -28.44
CA PRO A 37 22.54 4.08 -28.40
C PRO A 37 21.28 4.26 -27.54
N GLU A 38 21.35 5.19 -26.60
CA GLU A 38 20.26 5.61 -25.72
C GLU A 38 19.08 6.15 -26.55
N PRO A 39 17.83 5.68 -26.32
CA PRO A 39 16.68 6.35 -26.91
C PRO A 39 16.50 7.71 -26.24
N GLN A 40 16.68 8.79 -27.01
CA GLN A 40 16.31 10.13 -26.59
C GLN A 40 14.77 10.18 -26.44
N ILE A 41 14.29 10.18 -25.20
CA ILE A 41 12.90 10.50 -24.88
C ILE A 41 12.75 12.02 -25.09
N THR A 42 12.35 12.41 -26.29
CA THR A 42 11.92 13.77 -26.60
C THR A 42 10.46 13.92 -26.20
N ASP A 43 10.17 14.94 -25.38
CA ASP A 43 8.84 15.42 -25.00
C ASP A 43 8.04 14.50 -24.05
N VAL A 44 8.33 14.61 -22.75
CA VAL A 44 7.30 14.36 -21.72
C VAL A 44 6.70 15.73 -21.41
N PRO A 45 5.40 15.98 -21.69
CA PRO A 45 4.77 17.23 -21.30
C PRO A 45 4.88 17.41 -19.78
N GLU A 46 5.21 18.64 -19.37
CA GLU A 46 5.43 19.08 -17.99
C GLU A 46 4.09 19.20 -17.21
N GLU A 47 3.23 18.19 -17.32
CA GLU A 47 2.00 18.02 -16.55
C GLU A 47 2.04 16.63 -15.89
N LEU A 48 3.05 16.41 -15.04
CA LEU A 48 2.96 15.43 -13.96
C LEU A 48 2.13 16.05 -12.84
N GLU A 49 0.85 16.27 -13.13
CA GLU A 49 -0.15 16.67 -12.15
C GLU A 49 -0.36 15.49 -11.20
N SER A 50 0.18 15.63 -9.98
CA SER A 50 -0.07 14.79 -8.82
C SER A 50 0.00 13.28 -9.06
N ASP A 51 1.22 12.71 -9.04
CA ASP A 51 1.41 11.32 -8.54
C ASP A 51 1.20 11.30 -7.00
N GLY A 52 0.14 11.95 -6.55
CA GLY A 52 -0.27 12.06 -5.16
C GLY A 52 -0.76 10.69 -4.75
N ASN A 53 0.14 9.89 -4.19
CA ASN A 53 -0.07 8.57 -3.60
C ASN A 53 -1.31 7.86 -4.16
N VAL A 54 -1.19 7.29 -5.37
CA VAL A 54 -2.27 6.42 -5.86
C VAL A 54 -2.44 5.26 -4.88
N PRO A 55 -3.65 4.98 -4.39
CA PRO A 55 -3.89 3.93 -3.41
C PRO A 55 -3.44 2.57 -3.92
N SER A 56 -2.70 1.83 -3.09
CA SER A 56 -2.36 0.44 -3.36
C SER A 56 -3.58 -0.48 -3.17
N LEU A 57 -3.50 -1.70 -3.73
CA LEU A 57 -4.53 -2.72 -3.51
C LEU A 57 -4.77 -3.00 -2.02
N ALA A 58 -3.70 -3.03 -1.21
CA ALA A 58 -3.80 -3.27 0.23
C ALA A 58 -4.53 -2.13 0.97
N GLU A 59 -4.31 -0.90 0.55
CA GLU A 59 -5.01 0.27 1.10
C GLU A 59 -6.48 0.28 0.71
N LEU A 60 -6.79 -0.08 -0.54
CA LEU A 60 -8.17 -0.26 -0.96
C LEU A 60 -8.87 -1.40 -0.19
N GLN A 61 -8.20 -2.54 0.02
CA GLN A 61 -8.72 -3.64 0.84
C GLN A 61 -9.02 -3.17 2.27
N LEU A 62 -8.13 -2.37 2.87
CA LEU A 62 -8.32 -1.83 4.21
C LEU A 62 -9.52 -0.86 4.25
N ALA A 63 -9.63 0.03 3.26
CA ALA A 63 -10.75 0.95 3.14
C ALA A 63 -12.08 0.19 2.98
N LEU A 64 -12.15 -0.82 2.11
CA LEU A 64 -13.34 -1.65 1.89
C LEU A 64 -13.69 -2.54 3.09
N ALA A 65 -12.69 -2.94 3.89
CA ALA A 65 -12.93 -3.73 5.10
C ALA A 65 -13.75 -2.97 6.16
N THR A 66 -13.73 -1.63 6.14
CA THR A 66 -14.61 -0.81 7.00
C THR A 66 -16.09 -1.03 6.67
N CYS A 67 -16.37 -1.33 5.41
CA CYS A 67 -17.70 -1.56 4.87
C CYS A 67 -18.13 -3.03 4.96
N LYS A 68 -17.28 -3.95 4.46
CA LYS A 68 -17.55 -5.38 4.47
C LYS A 68 -16.23 -6.14 4.61
N PRO A 69 -15.91 -6.68 5.81
CA PRO A 69 -14.63 -7.36 6.06
C PRO A 69 -14.35 -8.58 5.17
N ALA A 70 -15.39 -9.15 4.55
CA ALA A 70 -15.28 -10.29 3.64
C ALA A 70 -15.07 -9.87 2.17
N LEU A 71 -15.05 -8.57 1.87
CA LEU A 71 -14.85 -8.06 0.53
C LEU A 71 -13.34 -7.89 0.28
N THR A 72 -12.79 -8.79 -0.51
CA THR A 72 -11.34 -8.90 -0.73
C THR A 72 -11.05 -8.73 -2.23
N PRO A 73 -10.88 -7.50 -2.73
CA PRO A 73 -10.47 -7.29 -4.12
C PRO A 73 -9.11 -7.96 -4.35
N VAL A 74 -8.99 -8.62 -5.50
CA VAL A 74 -7.75 -9.29 -5.94
C VAL A 74 -7.00 -8.46 -6.98
N GLU A 75 -7.70 -7.54 -7.63
CA GLU A 75 -7.13 -6.57 -8.56
C GLU A 75 -7.84 -5.23 -8.37
N ALA A 76 -7.10 -4.14 -8.50
CA ALA A 76 -7.66 -2.79 -8.49
C ALA A 76 -6.82 -1.81 -9.30
N GLN A 77 -7.50 -0.82 -9.88
CA GLN A 77 -6.92 0.31 -10.60
C GLN A 77 -7.58 1.58 -10.05
N CYS A 78 -6.78 2.46 -9.46
CA CYS A 78 -7.26 3.70 -8.85
C CYS A 78 -6.73 4.91 -9.61
N GLU A 79 -7.59 5.90 -9.80
CA GLU A 79 -7.28 7.15 -10.51
C GLU A 79 -7.66 8.33 -9.60
N ALA A 80 -6.77 9.32 -9.47
CA ALA A 80 -7.08 10.54 -8.71
C ALA A 80 -8.14 11.37 -9.45
N THR A 81 -9.02 12.01 -8.69
CA THR A 81 -9.98 13.01 -9.19
C THR A 81 -9.31 14.35 -9.46
N GLU A 82 -10.01 15.28 -10.12
CA GLU A 82 -9.51 16.66 -10.36
C GLU A 82 -9.16 17.40 -9.05
N GLU A 83 -9.76 17.02 -7.92
CA GLU A 83 -9.48 17.60 -6.61
C GLU A 83 -8.24 17.01 -5.93
N GLY A 84 -7.71 15.89 -6.43
CA GLY A 84 -6.47 15.25 -5.96
C GLY A 84 -6.51 14.68 -4.54
N THR A 85 -7.68 14.66 -3.90
CA THR A 85 -7.89 14.15 -2.53
C THR A 85 -8.80 12.93 -2.48
N GLU A 86 -9.52 12.68 -3.56
CA GLU A 86 -10.39 11.52 -3.78
C GLU A 86 -9.87 10.70 -4.97
N PHE A 87 -10.09 9.39 -4.91
CA PHE A 87 -9.64 8.42 -5.87
C PHE A 87 -10.78 7.50 -6.27
N VAL A 88 -10.99 7.37 -7.58
CA VAL A 88 -11.95 6.42 -8.16
C VAL A 88 -11.22 5.11 -8.38
N CYS A 89 -11.65 4.05 -7.72
CA CYS A 89 -11.03 2.73 -7.78
C CYS A 89 -11.97 1.72 -8.43
N ARG A 90 -11.54 1.15 -9.55
CA ARG A 90 -12.16 -0.01 -10.18
C ARG A 90 -11.50 -1.28 -9.68
N TYR A 91 -12.29 -2.27 -9.26
CA TYR A 91 -11.76 -3.48 -8.65
C TYR A 91 -12.57 -4.73 -8.96
N ASN A 92 -11.89 -5.87 -8.90
CA ASN A 92 -12.45 -7.20 -9.14
C ASN A 92 -12.25 -8.10 -7.92
N LEU A 93 -13.25 -8.95 -7.63
CA LEU A 93 -13.12 -10.07 -6.70
C LEU A 93 -12.69 -11.33 -7.46
N GLU A 94 -12.33 -12.37 -6.70
CA GLU A 94 -11.82 -13.64 -7.25
C GLU A 94 -12.76 -14.31 -8.27
N ASP A 95 -14.07 -14.17 -8.10
CA ASP A 95 -15.10 -14.78 -8.95
C ASP A 95 -15.72 -13.81 -9.99
N ASP A 96 -15.23 -12.56 -10.07
CA ASP A 96 -15.78 -11.58 -11.02
C ASP A 96 -15.33 -11.83 -12.47
N THR A 97 -16.14 -11.36 -13.41
CA THR A 97 -15.78 -11.24 -14.81
C THR A 97 -15.50 -9.77 -15.14
N PRO A 98 -14.87 -9.45 -16.28
CA PRO A 98 -14.69 -8.05 -16.69
C PRO A 98 -16.00 -7.25 -16.81
N GLU A 99 -17.16 -7.93 -16.92
CA GLU A 99 -18.48 -7.31 -16.98
C GLU A 99 -19.07 -7.03 -15.59
N THR A 100 -18.48 -7.59 -14.53
CA THR A 100 -18.90 -7.41 -13.13
C THR A 100 -17.87 -6.65 -12.29
N GLU A 101 -16.93 -5.97 -12.96
CA GLU A 101 -16.02 -5.02 -12.32
C GLU A 101 -16.83 -3.98 -11.53
N ARG A 102 -16.38 -3.70 -10.30
CA ARG A 102 -17.01 -2.74 -9.40
C ARG A 102 -16.19 -1.46 -9.36
N GLU A 103 -16.86 -0.38 -9.00
CA GLU A 103 -16.26 0.93 -8.80
C GLU A 103 -16.59 1.42 -7.39
N THR A 104 -15.66 2.15 -6.78
CA THR A 104 -15.85 2.82 -5.49
C THR A 104 -15.01 4.10 -5.45
N VAL A 105 -15.36 5.02 -4.53
CA VAL A 105 -14.54 6.21 -4.26
C VAL A 105 -13.96 6.13 -2.85
N ILE A 106 -12.65 6.37 -2.75
CA ILE A 106 -11.93 6.50 -1.48
C ILE A 106 -11.24 7.86 -1.41
N ALA A 107 -11.04 8.38 -0.20
CA ALA A 107 -10.34 9.63 0.03
C ALA A 107 -9.17 9.44 0.98
N ALA A 108 -8.11 10.23 0.81
CA ALA A 108 -6.99 10.24 1.73
C ALA A 108 -7.42 10.81 3.10
N ASP A 109 -7.09 10.09 4.17
CA ASP A 109 -7.35 10.47 5.56
C ASP A 109 -6.10 10.19 6.41
N GLY A 110 -5.36 11.26 6.74
CA GLY A 110 -4.11 11.15 7.49
C GLY A 110 -3.06 10.32 6.75
N ASP A 111 -2.72 9.15 7.33
CA ASP A 111 -1.73 8.20 6.80
C ASP A 111 -2.36 7.05 5.97
N GLY A 112 -3.67 7.11 5.70
CA GLY A 112 -4.38 6.04 4.98
C GLY A 112 -5.54 6.55 4.14
N TYR A 113 -6.47 5.65 3.81
CA TYR A 113 -7.64 5.95 2.98
C TYR A 113 -8.92 5.49 3.65
N ILE A 114 -9.98 6.27 3.45
CA ILE A 114 -11.32 5.95 3.91
C ILE A 114 -12.27 5.84 2.73
N LEU A 115 -13.27 5.00 2.91
CA LEU A 115 -14.37 4.85 1.97
C LEU A 115 -15.30 6.07 2.09
N VAL A 116 -15.45 6.82 1.00
CA VAL A 116 -16.34 7.99 0.97
C VAL A 116 -17.61 7.74 0.17
N ASP A 117 -17.55 6.85 -0.82
CA ASP A 117 -18.71 6.28 -1.48
C ASP A 117 -18.92 4.83 -1.01
N ILE A 118 -20.09 4.55 -0.44
CA ILE A 118 -20.41 3.23 0.11
C ILE A 118 -20.94 2.35 -1.04
N PRO A 119 -20.22 1.28 -1.45
CA PRO A 119 -20.69 0.38 -2.50
C PRO A 119 -22.05 -0.22 -2.15
N GLU A 120 -22.88 -0.51 -3.15
CA GLU A 120 -24.20 -1.13 -2.93
C GLU A 120 -24.12 -2.47 -2.15
N ASP A 121 -23.01 -3.18 -2.28
CA ASP A 121 -22.69 -4.44 -1.60
C ASP A 121 -22.33 -4.28 -0.11
N CYS A 122 -22.31 -3.05 0.39
CA CYS A 122 -21.97 -2.75 1.77
C CYS A 122 -23.07 -3.16 2.75
N ALA A 123 -22.69 -3.87 3.81
CA ALA A 123 -23.62 -4.21 4.87
C ALA A 123 -23.88 -2.97 5.74
N THR A 124 -24.84 -2.14 5.34
CA THR A 124 -25.36 -1.08 6.22
C THR A 124 -26.00 -1.77 7.43
N GLN A 125 -25.32 -1.67 8.58
CA GLN A 125 -25.87 -2.10 9.88
C GLN A 125 -26.83 -1.06 10.43
#